data_AF-A0A953X3T8-F1
#
_entry.id   AF-A0A953X3T8-F1
#
_cell.length_a   1.000
_cell.length_b   1.000
_cell.length_c   1.000
_cell.angle_alpha   90.00
_cell.angle_beta   90.00
_cell.angle_gamma   90.00
#
_symmetry.space_group_name_H-M   'P 1'
#
loop_
_entity.id
_entity.type
_entity.pdbx_description
1 polymer ?
#
loop_
_entity_poly.entity_id
_entity_poly.type
_entity_poly.pdbx_seq_one_letter_code
_entity_poly.pdbx_strand_id
1 'polypeptide(L)'
;EGLVWQQVAASSTGIASGTAPAVFMLFATVLWPAYVPFAVRQSETDAGRRRVLDALLVAGGLIALIYITKLLNAVTSAHIEGHSIRYTQQAIHSLPVLSALHAWKIGGLDWLLMPYFAATVGSLALSGLRPVRWFAGFSAAALLLVLVFNRPTLISVWCFFAATGSLMIVLAIYAASRSADDTAATRAP
;
A
#
# COMPACT_ATOMS: atom_id res chain seq x y z
N GLU A 1 5.94 -2.74 -10.58
CA GLU A 1 6.90 -1.64 -10.85
C GLU A 1 7.92 -2.00 -11.93
N GLY A 2 8.60 -3.16 -11.88
CA GLY A 2 9.59 -3.54 -12.90
C GLY A 2 9.11 -3.46 -14.37
N LEU A 3 7.89 -3.92 -14.65
CA LEU A 3 7.29 -3.75 -15.99
C LEU A 3 7.04 -2.29 -16.37
N VAL A 4 6.77 -1.41 -15.40
CA VAL A 4 6.60 0.03 -15.64
C VAL A 4 7.95 0.64 -16.03
N TRP A 5 9.04 0.27 -15.35
CA TRP A 5 10.40 0.68 -15.73
C TRP A 5 10.74 0.28 -17.16
N GLN A 6 10.44 -0.96 -17.55
CA GLN A 6 10.68 -1.43 -18.91
C GLN A 6 9.86 -0.65 -19.94
N GLN A 7 8.58 -0.38 -19.65
CA GLN A 7 7.73 0.41 -20.56
C GLN A 7 8.19 1.86 -20.69
N VAL A 8 8.62 2.49 -19.59
CA VAL A 8 9.16 3.86 -19.65
C VAL A 8 10.44 3.89 -20.47
N ALA A 9 11.35 2.94 -20.23
CA ALA A 9 12.62 2.84 -20.97
C ALA A 9 12.42 2.54 -22.47
N ALA A 10 11.38 1.79 -22.83
CA ALA A 10 11.05 1.49 -24.22
C ALA A 10 10.29 2.63 -24.93
N SER A 11 9.76 3.61 -24.18
CA SER A 11 8.99 4.72 -24.75
C SER A 11 9.92 5.80 -25.32
N SER A 12 9.63 6.29 -26.52
CA SER A 12 10.39 7.39 -27.14
C SER A 12 10.20 8.73 -26.42
N THR A 13 9.10 8.89 -25.68
CA THR A 13 8.76 10.09 -24.92
C THR A 13 9.18 10.02 -23.45
N GLY A 14 9.67 8.88 -22.96
CA GLY A 14 9.93 8.66 -21.54
C GLY A 14 8.67 8.56 -20.67
N ILE A 15 7.51 8.30 -21.29
CA ILE A 15 6.22 8.18 -20.61
C ILE A 15 5.61 6.81 -20.94
N ALA A 16 5.35 6.02 -19.90
CA ALA A 16 4.55 4.81 -19.99
C ALA A 16 3.10 5.10 -19.58
N SER A 17 2.14 4.70 -20.40
CA SER A 17 0.71 4.79 -20.07
C SER A 17 0.01 3.48 -20.40
N GLY A 18 -1.08 3.17 -19.69
CA GLY A 18 -1.91 2.00 -19.96
C GLY A 18 -1.93 1.01 -18.80
N THR A 19 -1.87 -0.28 -19.11
CA THR A 19 -2.21 -1.35 -18.16
C THR A 19 -1.20 -1.49 -17.02
N ALA A 20 0.12 -1.48 -17.28
CA ALA A 20 1.08 -1.73 -16.21
C ALA A 20 1.10 -0.62 -15.14
N PRO A 21 1.10 0.68 -15.48
CA PRO A 21 0.94 1.74 -14.49
C PRO A 21 -0.39 1.67 -13.74
N ALA A 22 -1.50 1.36 -14.43
CA ALA A 22 -2.83 1.26 -13.84
C ALA A 22 -2.95 0.09 -12.85
N VAL A 23 -2.48 -1.10 -13.23
CA VAL A 23 -2.43 -2.29 -12.35
C VAL A 23 -1.58 -1.98 -11.13
N PHE A 24 -0.41 -1.39 -11.32
CA PHE A 24 0.45 -1.02 -10.20
C PHE A 24 -0.25 -0.04 -9.23
N MET A 25 -0.93 0.98 -9.75
CA MET A 25 -1.72 1.91 -8.94
C MET A 25 -2.87 1.21 -8.21
N LEU A 26 -3.55 0.25 -8.84
CA LEU A 26 -4.59 -0.55 -8.20
C LEU A 26 -4.05 -1.25 -6.94
N PHE A 27 -2.89 -1.88 -7.03
CA PHE A 27 -2.26 -2.52 -5.87
C PHE A 27 -1.90 -1.49 -4.78
N ALA A 28 -1.34 -0.35 -5.17
CA ALA A 28 -0.89 0.67 -4.22
C ALA A 28 -2.06 1.39 -3.51
N THR A 29 -3.10 1.79 -4.24
CA THR A 29 -4.14 2.67 -3.70
C THR A 29 -5.43 1.94 -3.33
N VAL A 30 -5.75 0.82 -3.97
CA VAL A 30 -7.03 0.09 -3.76
C VAL A 30 -6.82 -1.13 -2.88
N LEU A 31 -5.87 -2.00 -3.22
CA LEU A 31 -5.69 -3.25 -2.51
C LEU A 31 -5.20 -3.01 -1.07
N TRP A 32 -4.17 -2.19 -0.91
CA TRP A 32 -3.49 -1.98 0.37
C TRP A 32 -4.39 -1.55 1.55
N PRO A 33 -5.24 -0.50 1.42
CA PRO A 33 -6.06 -0.02 2.54
C PRO A 33 -7.14 -1.00 2.98
N ALA A 34 -7.56 -1.94 2.12
CA ALA A 34 -8.48 -3.01 2.50
C ALA A 34 -7.73 -4.26 3.00
N TYR A 35 -6.65 -4.65 2.32
CA TYR A 35 -5.93 -5.88 2.58
C TYR A 35 -5.19 -5.87 3.92
N VAL A 36 -4.51 -4.76 4.27
CA VAL A 36 -3.73 -4.69 5.51
C VAL A 36 -4.59 -4.83 6.77
N PRO A 37 -5.67 -4.06 6.98
CA PRO A 37 -6.49 -4.24 8.17
C PRO A 37 -7.14 -5.62 8.21
N PHE A 38 -7.52 -6.18 7.05
CA PHE A 38 -8.02 -7.55 6.97
C PHE A 38 -6.97 -8.58 7.44
N ALA A 39 -5.73 -8.48 6.94
CA ALA A 39 -4.64 -9.39 7.30
C ALA A 39 -4.30 -9.31 8.80
N VAL A 40 -4.19 -8.09 9.35
CA VAL A 40 -3.89 -7.90 10.78
C VAL A 40 -5.04 -8.44 11.64
N ARG A 41 -6.30 -8.18 11.25
CA ARG A 41 -7.47 -8.69 11.97
C ARG A 41 -7.48 -10.22 12.07
N GLN A 42 -7.06 -10.93 11.03
CA GLN A 42 -7.02 -12.40 11.05
C GLN A 42 -5.94 -12.94 12.00
N SER A 43 -4.88 -12.17 12.25
CA SER A 43 -3.83 -12.54 13.20
C SER A 43 -4.15 -12.21 14.67
N GLU A 44 -5.17 -11.38 14.92
CA GLU A 44 -5.47 -10.84 16.24
C GLU A 44 -6.50 -11.70 17.00
N THR A 45 -6.21 -12.01 18.27
CA THR A 45 -7.10 -12.78 19.16
C THR A 45 -7.92 -11.88 20.09
N ASP A 46 -7.42 -10.68 20.42
CA ASP A 46 -8.09 -9.74 21.32
C ASP A 46 -9.35 -9.13 20.71
N ALA A 47 -10.48 -9.26 21.40
CA ALA A 47 -11.77 -8.80 20.91
C ALA A 47 -11.88 -7.26 20.78
N GLY A 48 -11.17 -6.50 21.63
CA GLY A 48 -11.15 -5.04 21.57
C GLY A 48 -10.44 -4.53 20.33
N ARG A 49 -9.22 -5.03 20.10
CA ARG A 49 -8.42 -4.71 18.90
C ARG A 49 -9.12 -5.13 17.62
N ARG A 50 -9.77 -6.30 17.60
CA ARG A 50 -10.54 -6.76 16.43
C ARG A 50 -11.65 -5.78 16.03
N ARG A 51 -12.39 -5.21 16.99
CA ARG A 51 -13.43 -4.20 16.68
C ARG A 51 -12.86 -2.93 16.05
N VAL A 52 -11.71 -2.47 16.53
CA VAL A 52 -11.03 -1.31 15.94
C VAL A 52 -10.51 -1.65 14.53
N LEU A 53 -9.96 -2.85 14.33
CA LEU A 53 -9.53 -3.33 13.02
C LEU A 53 -10.71 -3.50 12.04
N ASP A 54 -11.89 -3.90 12.53
CA ASP A 54 -13.12 -3.95 11.73
C ASP A 54 -13.53 -2.55 11.25
N ALA A 55 -13.48 -1.55 12.13
CA ALA A 55 -13.75 -0.16 11.75
C ALA A 55 -12.73 0.36 10.72
N LEU A 56 -11.43 0.04 10.91
CA LEU A 56 -10.38 0.38 9.95
C LEU A 56 -10.52 -0.35 8.61
N LEU A 57 -11.00 -1.60 8.62
CA LEU A 57 -11.29 -2.37 7.41
C LEU A 57 -12.44 -1.76 6.62
N VAL A 58 -13.53 -1.36 7.30
CA VAL A 58 -14.65 -0.67 6.65
C VAL A 58 -14.20 0.66 6.07
N ALA A 59 -13.46 1.47 6.84
CA ALA A 59 -12.90 2.73 6.37
C ALA A 59 -11.96 2.53 5.18
N GLY A 60 -11.05 1.56 5.26
CA GLY A 60 -10.12 1.19 4.19
C GLY A 60 -10.83 0.70 2.93
N GLY A 61 -11.93 -0.06 3.09
CA GLY A 61 -12.79 -0.49 1.98
C GLY A 61 -13.51 0.67 1.29
N LEU A 62 -14.01 1.64 2.04
CA LEU A 62 -14.59 2.86 1.45
C LEU A 62 -13.55 3.68 0.70
N ILE A 63 -12.35 3.81 1.24
CA ILE A 63 -11.23 4.50 0.59
C ILE A 63 -10.81 3.77 -0.70
N ALA A 64 -10.73 2.45 -0.65
CA ALA A 64 -10.46 1.61 -1.81
C ALA A 64 -11.52 1.82 -2.90
N LEU A 65 -12.80 1.93 -2.53
CA LEU A 65 -13.89 2.22 -3.46
C LEU A 65 -13.78 3.62 -4.07
N ILE A 66 -13.35 4.62 -3.30
CA ILE A 66 -13.11 5.95 -3.87
C ILE A 66 -11.93 5.91 -4.85
N TYR A 67 -10.82 5.28 -4.48
CA TYR A 67 -9.66 5.17 -5.37
C TYR A 67 -9.92 4.33 -6.63
N ILE A 68 -10.75 3.28 -6.56
CA ILE A 68 -11.07 2.48 -7.75
C ILE A 68 -11.88 3.32 -8.75
N THR A 69 -12.81 4.15 -8.28
CA THR A 69 -13.55 5.07 -9.19
C THR A 69 -12.61 6.07 -9.85
N LYS A 70 -11.62 6.60 -9.12
CA LYS A 70 -10.57 7.47 -9.69
C LYS A 70 -9.77 6.76 -10.77
N LEU A 71 -9.35 5.52 -10.48
CA LEU A 71 -8.51 4.73 -11.39
C LEU A 71 -9.25 4.36 -12.68
N LEU A 72 -10.54 4.02 -12.60
CA LEU A 72 -11.36 3.68 -13.76
C LEU A 72 -11.69 4.90 -14.63
N ASN A 73 -11.70 6.11 -14.06
CA ASN A 73 -12.04 7.35 -14.78
C ASN A 73 -10.82 8.20 -15.17
N ALA A 74 -9.59 7.69 -14.98
CA ALA A 74 -8.37 8.41 -15.30
C ALA A 74 -7.36 7.54 -16.06
N VAL A 75 -6.71 8.12 -17.07
CA VAL A 75 -5.53 7.49 -17.67
C VAL A 75 -4.40 7.61 -16.67
N THR A 76 -3.85 6.45 -16.28
CA THR A 76 -2.64 6.40 -15.45
C THR A 76 -1.43 6.41 -16.36
N SER A 77 -0.60 7.44 -16.20
CA SER A 77 0.70 7.58 -16.84
C SER A 77 1.81 7.57 -15.78
N ALA A 78 2.97 7.08 -16.19
CA ALA A 78 4.18 6.95 -15.39
C ALA A 78 5.34 7.55 -16.19
N HIS A 79 6.15 8.39 -15.56
CA HIS A 79 7.34 8.98 -16.16
C HIS A 79 8.44 9.06 -15.11
N ILE A 80 9.69 9.15 -15.56
CA ILE A 80 10.83 9.28 -14.64
C ILE A 80 10.98 10.74 -14.24
N GLU A 81 10.90 11.00 -12.94
CA GLU A 81 11.17 12.30 -12.33
C GLU A 81 12.34 12.13 -11.35
N GLY A 82 13.51 12.67 -11.72
CA GLY A 82 14.76 12.45 -11.00
C GLY A 82 15.23 10.99 -11.06
N HIS A 83 15.22 10.31 -9.90
CA HIS A 83 15.59 8.88 -9.76
C HIS A 83 14.40 7.99 -9.41
N SER A 84 13.17 8.47 -9.60
CA SER A 84 11.95 7.75 -9.22
C SER A 84 10.89 7.80 -10.30
N ILE A 85 9.98 6.82 -10.30
CA ILE A 85 8.82 6.85 -11.18
C ILE A 85 7.75 7.73 -10.54
N ARG A 86 7.40 8.81 -11.24
CA ARG A 86 6.24 9.63 -10.92
C ARG A 86 5.03 9.10 -11.67
N TYR A 87 3.95 8.90 -10.93
CA TYR A 87 2.67 8.50 -11.50
C TYR A 87 1.72 9.70 -11.52
N THR A 88 1.08 9.89 -12.66
CA THR A 88 0.09 10.94 -12.90
C THR A 88 -1.21 10.30 -13.39
N GLN A 89 -2.33 10.81 -12.88
CA GLN A 89 -3.65 10.37 -13.30
C GLN A 89 -4.34 11.56 -13.96
N GLN A 90 -4.62 11.42 -15.26
CA GLN A 90 -5.34 12.43 -16.02
C GLN A 90 -6.79 11.99 -16.21
N ALA A 91 -7.73 12.77 -15.67
CA ALA A 91 -9.15 12.44 -15.73
C ALA A 91 -9.63 12.41 -17.20
N ILE A 92 -10.30 11.33 -17.59
CA ILE A 92 -10.93 11.15 -18.90
C ILE A 92 -12.34 11.72 -18.88
N HIS A 93 -13.07 11.47 -17.80
CA HIS A 93 -14.42 11.95 -17.58
C HIS A 93 -14.43 13.00 -16.47
N SER A 94 -14.91 14.20 -16.79
CA SER A 94 -15.17 15.26 -15.81
C SER A 94 -16.45 14.96 -15.05
N LEU A 95 -16.41 13.98 -14.14
CA LEU A 95 -17.50 13.72 -13.22
C LEU A 95 -17.44 14.74 -12.06
N PRO A 96 -18.40 15.68 -11.94
CA PRO A 96 -18.31 16.78 -10.99
C PRO A 96 -18.18 16.29 -9.54
N VAL A 97 -18.92 15.22 -9.19
CA VAL A 97 -18.92 14.63 -7.85
C VAL A 97 -17.54 14.06 -7.49
N LEU A 98 -16.88 13.33 -8.40
CA LEU A 98 -15.54 12.79 -8.17
C LEU A 98 -14.48 13.88 -8.12
N SER A 99 -14.66 14.94 -8.91
CA SER A 99 -13.79 16.11 -8.87
C SER A 99 -13.92 16.85 -7.55
N ALA A 100 -15.12 16.99 -6.98
CA ALA A 100 -15.35 17.62 -5.69
C ALA A 100 -14.76 16.81 -4.53
N LEU A 101 -14.88 15.48 -4.57
CA LEU A 101 -14.29 14.58 -3.57
C LEU A 101 -12.76 14.67 -3.54
N HIS A 102 -12.08 14.84 -4.68
CA HIS A 102 -10.62 15.02 -4.73
C HIS A 102 -10.15 16.48 -4.77
N ALA A 103 -11.07 17.45 -4.92
CA ALA A 103 -10.75 18.87 -4.94
C ALA A 103 -10.34 19.37 -3.56
N TRP A 104 -10.85 18.73 -2.51
CA TRP A 104 -10.51 19.12 -1.15
C TRP A 104 -9.08 18.71 -0.80
N LYS A 105 -8.18 19.68 -0.84
CA LYS A 105 -6.79 19.49 -0.41
C LYS A 105 -6.58 20.16 0.94
N ILE A 106 -6.00 19.43 1.88
CA ILE A 106 -5.60 19.96 3.19
C ILE A 106 -4.06 20.05 3.15
N GLY A 107 -3.50 21.27 3.23
CA GLY A 107 -2.04 21.47 3.13
C GLY A 107 -1.42 21.04 1.79
N GLY A 108 -2.22 21.00 0.72
CA GLY A 108 -1.80 20.53 -0.60
C GLY A 108 -1.74 19.01 -0.77
N LEU A 109 -2.19 18.22 0.22
CA LEU A 109 -2.38 16.77 0.12
C LEU A 109 -3.87 16.43 0.00
N ASP A 110 -4.16 15.31 -0.66
CA ASP A 110 -5.51 14.76 -0.75
C ASP A 110 -5.97 14.39 0.67
N TRP A 111 -7.16 14.84 1.07
CA TRP A 111 -7.67 14.58 2.42
C TRP A 111 -7.82 13.07 2.70
N LEU A 112 -7.99 12.27 1.64
CA LEU A 112 -8.04 10.81 1.69
C LEU A 112 -6.76 10.15 2.18
N LEU A 113 -5.60 10.84 2.13
CA LEU A 113 -4.34 10.25 2.61
C LEU A 113 -4.36 9.96 4.11
N MET A 114 -4.97 10.83 4.91
CA MET A 114 -5.02 10.65 6.37
C MET A 114 -5.76 9.36 6.77
N PRO A 115 -7.01 9.13 6.35
CA PRO A 115 -7.72 7.90 6.68
C PRO A 115 -7.08 6.69 5.99
N TYR A 116 -6.45 6.87 4.82
CA TYR A 116 -5.69 5.80 4.15
C TYR A 116 -4.49 5.35 5.02
N PHE A 117 -3.71 6.29 5.56
CA PHE A 117 -2.59 5.96 6.45
C PHE A 117 -3.05 5.37 7.77
N ALA A 118 -4.17 5.85 8.31
CA ALA A 118 -4.76 5.26 9.51
C ALA A 118 -5.20 3.81 9.26
N ALA A 119 -5.85 3.52 8.13
CA ALA A 119 -6.26 2.16 7.77
C ALA A 119 -5.07 1.22 7.54
N THR A 120 -3.97 1.73 6.98
CA THR A 120 -2.80 0.91 6.61
C THR A 120 -1.77 0.82 7.75
N VAL A 121 -1.14 1.93 8.13
CA VAL A 121 -0.11 1.97 9.17
C VAL A 121 -0.74 1.81 10.56
N GLY A 122 -1.90 2.43 10.79
CA GLY A 122 -2.60 2.34 12.08
C GLY A 122 -3.05 0.91 12.40
N SER A 123 -3.51 0.16 11.40
CA SER A 123 -3.86 -1.26 11.62
C SER A 123 -2.62 -2.11 11.93
N LEU A 124 -1.50 -1.91 11.22
CA LEU A 124 -0.23 -2.60 11.53
C LEU A 124 0.27 -2.27 12.94
N ALA A 125 0.17 -1.01 13.37
CA ALA A 125 0.59 -0.58 14.69
C ALA A 125 -0.25 -1.18 15.82
N LEU A 126 -1.51 -1.49 15.53
CA LEU A 126 -2.44 -2.11 16.48
C LEU A 126 -2.24 -3.62 16.64
N SER A 127 -1.49 -4.26 15.73
CA SER A 127 -1.21 -5.70 15.79
C SER A 127 -0.54 -6.11 17.11
N GLY A 128 -0.99 -7.22 17.69
CA GLY A 128 -0.34 -7.84 18.86
C GLY A 128 1.05 -8.41 18.56
N LEU A 129 1.40 -8.63 17.29
CA LEU A 129 2.66 -9.24 16.88
C LEU A 129 3.79 -8.20 16.85
N ARG A 130 4.82 -8.40 17.68
CA ARG A 130 5.99 -7.49 17.75
C ARG A 130 6.64 -7.23 16.38
N PRO A 131 6.86 -8.23 15.50
CA PRO A 131 7.45 -7.98 14.18
C PRO A 131 6.59 -7.07 13.30
N VAL A 132 5.26 -7.21 13.37
CA VAL A 132 4.30 -6.40 12.59
C VAL A 132 4.31 -4.95 13.09
N ARG A 133 4.42 -4.74 14.40
CA ARG A 133 4.56 -3.39 14.98
C ARG A 133 5.87 -2.70 14.59
N TRP A 134 6.98 -3.44 14.54
CA TRP A 134 8.25 -2.90 14.04
C TRP A 134 8.14 -2.47 12.59
N PHE A 135 7.50 -3.30 11.75
CA PHE A 135 7.20 -2.94 10.37
C PHE A 135 6.30 -1.70 10.27
N ALA A 136 5.31 -1.56 11.15
CA ALA A 136 4.49 -0.35 11.25
C ALA A 136 5.32 0.90 11.56
N GLY A 137 6.24 0.81 12.53
CA GLY A 137 7.14 1.91 12.90
C GLY A 137 8.07 2.31 11.76
N PHE A 138 8.68 1.34 11.09
CA PHE A 138 9.49 1.59 9.89
C PHE A 138 8.65 2.25 8.78
N SER A 139 7.44 1.76 8.56
CA SER A 139 6.54 2.29 7.54
C SER A 139 6.11 3.73 7.83
N ALA A 140 5.80 4.03 9.10
CA ALA A 140 5.50 5.38 9.55
C ALA A 140 6.69 6.32 9.35
N ALA A 141 7.91 5.89 9.70
CA ALA A 141 9.12 6.68 9.53
C ALA A 141 9.42 6.96 8.05
N ALA A 142 9.31 5.95 7.19
CA ALA A 142 9.50 6.11 5.75
C ALA A 142 8.47 7.09 5.16
N LEU A 143 7.20 6.99 5.57
CA LEU A 143 6.15 7.92 5.14
C LEU A 143 6.41 9.36 5.60
N LEU A 144 6.80 9.55 6.86
CA LEU A 144 7.16 10.87 7.38
C LEU A 144 8.33 11.48 6.60
N LEU A 145 9.36 10.69 6.32
CA LEU A 145 10.50 11.13 5.53
C LEU A 145 10.06 11.60 4.14
N VAL A 146 9.19 10.83 3.48
CA VAL A 146 8.72 11.18 2.13
C VAL A 146 7.79 12.40 2.13
N LEU A 147 6.95 12.56 3.15
CA LEU A 147 6.11 13.75 3.30
C LEU A 147 6.94 15.02 3.50
N VAL A 148 8.09 14.92 4.18
CA VAL A 148 8.99 16.06 4.46
C VAL A 148 9.93 16.35 3.30
N PHE A 149 10.57 15.34 2.70
CA PHE A 149 11.69 15.53 1.77
C PHE A 149 11.28 15.47 0.30
N ASN A 150 10.34 14.60 -0.11
CA ASN A 150 9.99 14.46 -1.52
C ASN A 150 8.66 13.74 -1.75
N ARG A 151 7.59 14.48 -2.03
CA ARG A 151 6.28 13.92 -2.39
C ARG A 151 6.25 12.98 -3.62
N PRO A 152 7.12 13.12 -4.66
CA PRO A 152 7.10 12.22 -5.83
C PRO A 152 7.40 10.75 -5.46
N THR A 153 8.24 10.50 -4.46
CA THR A 153 8.73 9.17 -4.10
C THR A 153 7.76 8.36 -3.25
N LEU A 154 6.57 8.88 -2.94
CA LEU A 154 5.52 8.17 -2.18
C LEU A 154 5.21 6.80 -2.77
N ILE A 155 5.30 6.67 -4.09
CA ILE A 155 5.03 5.41 -4.77
C ILE A 155 6.15 4.37 -4.58
N SER A 156 7.42 4.78 -4.65
CA SER A 156 8.55 3.88 -4.42
C SER A 156 8.59 3.35 -2.97
N VAL A 157 8.03 4.08 -2.00
CA VAL A 157 7.85 3.60 -0.61
C VAL A 157 6.92 2.39 -0.56
N TRP A 158 5.83 2.40 -1.32
CA TRP A 158 4.91 1.26 -1.40
C TRP A 158 5.60 0.02 -1.99
N CYS A 159 6.48 0.20 -2.95
CA CYS A 159 7.28 -0.89 -3.51
C CYS A 159 8.24 -1.47 -2.47
N PHE A 160 8.89 -0.60 -1.70
CA PHE A 160 9.71 -1.02 -0.57
C PHE A 160 8.89 -1.82 0.46
N PHE A 161 7.65 -1.39 0.75
CA PHE A 161 6.75 -2.13 1.63
C PHE A 161 6.34 -3.49 1.06
N ALA A 162 6.06 -3.57 -0.25
CA ALA A 162 5.76 -4.83 -0.91
C ALA A 162 6.94 -5.82 -0.84
N ALA A 163 8.17 -5.33 -1.08
CA ALA A 163 9.38 -6.11 -0.96
C ALA A 163 9.63 -6.59 0.48
N THR A 164 9.48 -5.69 1.46
CA THR A 164 9.66 -6.01 2.88
C THR A 164 8.59 -6.99 3.38
N GLY A 165 7.32 -6.78 3.00
CA GLY A 165 6.23 -7.70 3.32
C GLY A 165 6.46 -9.09 2.73
N SER A 166 6.95 -9.16 1.48
CA SER A 166 7.33 -10.42 0.85
C SER A 166 8.44 -11.14 1.61
N LEU A 167 9.48 -10.41 2.04
CA LEU A 167 10.56 -10.96 2.87
C LEU A 167 10.03 -11.49 4.21
N MET A 168 9.14 -10.75 4.88
CA MET A 168 8.53 -11.20 6.14
C MET A 168 7.74 -12.50 5.96
N ILE A 169 7.01 -12.66 4.87
CA ILE A 169 6.27 -13.90 4.57
C ILE A 169 7.24 -15.07 4.39
N VAL A 170 8.33 -14.89 3.63
CA VAL A 170 9.35 -15.93 3.44
C VAL A 170 10.00 -16.33 4.76
N LEU A 171 10.36 -15.35 5.60
CA LEU A 171 10.94 -15.62 6.92
C LEU A 171 9.94 -16.35 7.84
N ALA A 172 8.66 -16.02 7.78
CA ALA A 172 7.62 -16.70 8.56
C ALA A 172 7.46 -18.17 8.11
N ILE A 173 7.45 -18.44 6.80
CA ILE A 173 7.37 -19.81 6.26
C ILE A 173 8.61 -20.61 6.69
N TYR A 174 9.80 -20.02 6.60
CA TYR A 174 11.06 -20.69 6.96
C TYR A 174 11.17 -20.96 8.48
N ALA A 175 10.66 -20.04 9.31
CA ALA A 175 10.58 -20.27 10.75
C ALA A 175 9.59 -21.41 11.10
N ALA A 176 8.46 -21.48 10.38
CA ALA A 176 7.48 -22.54 10.55
C ALA A 176 8.00 -23.92 10.11
N SER A 177 8.76 -23.99 9.00
CA SER A 177 9.37 -25.25 8.54
C SER A 177 10.42 -25.77 9.52
N ARG A 178 11.30 -24.90 10.05
CA ARG A 178 12.28 -25.29 11.07
C ARG A 178 11.64 -25.84 12.34
N SER A 179 10.55 -25.23 12.78
CA SER A 179 9.81 -25.68 13.96
C SER A 179 9.22 -27.08 13.76
N ALA A 180 8.76 -27.40 12.54
CA ALA A 180 8.25 -28.73 12.19
C ALA A 180 9.36 -29.78 12.17
N ASP A 181 10.54 -29.44 11.62
CA ASP A 181 11.71 -30.33 11.59
C ASP A 181 12.23 -30.64 13.01
N ASP A 182 12.33 -29.64 13.89
CA ASP A 182 12.73 -29.84 15.29
C ASP A 182 11.73 -30.72 16.06
N THR A 183 10.43 -30.58 15.77
CA THR A 183 9.37 -31.40 16.38
C THR A 183 9.42 -32.85 15.87
N ALA A 184 9.83 -33.05 14.61
CA ALA A 184 10.00 -34.39 14.04
C ALA A 184 11.28 -35.07 14.59
N ALA A 185 12.38 -34.33 14.72
CA ALA A 185 13.63 -34.82 15.28
C ALA A 185 13.50 -35.22 16.77
N THR A 186 12.70 -34.48 17.56
CA THR A 186 12.43 -34.81 18.97
C THR A 186 11.45 -35.98 19.17
N ARG A 187 10.74 -36.41 18.13
CA ARG A 187 9.82 -37.56 18.16
C ARG A 187 10.41 -38.84 17.54
N ALA A 188 11.61 -38.78 16.97
CA ALA A 188 12.32 -39.96 16.49
C ALA A 188 12.85 -40.76 17.70
N PRO A 189 12.49 -42.05 17.85
CA PRO A 189 12.88 -42.88 18.99
C PRO A 189 14.37 -43.27 18.99
#